data_AF-A0A4R9LVB4-F1
#
_entry.id   AF-A0A4R9LVB4-F1
#
_cell.length_a   1.000
_cell.length_b   1.000
_cell.length_c   1.000
_cell.angle_alpha   90.00
_cell.angle_beta   90.00
_cell.angle_gamma   90.00
#
_symmetry.space_group_name_H-M   'P 1'
#
loop_
_entity.id
_entity.type
_entity.pdbx_description
1 polymer ?
#
loop_
_entity_poly.entity_id
_entity_poly.type
_entity_poly.pdbx_seq_one_letter_code
_entity_poly.pdbx_strand_id
1 'polypeptide(L)'
;MKNYFLKIFFILVCTLIGCDFSTPKGNLIAPISNTEVRYPALVIPEGFAPSPMIAVESQKIESTKNLILRKGFNDNQVITIQLEELKSLNEFFRNNTTSEGTKFIGQIEGYSPGMTLEEYIDQTIQITIENAKNHPIEFLKDLRLEIVSWVFALQLIKSRCDVNTSEECKAISNISDKYLFLREEVIKIITEKSKAEIGL
;
A
#
# COMPACT_ATOMS: atom_id res chain seq x y z
N MET A 1 22.76 -8.28 -8.90
CA MET A 1 21.40 -8.61 -8.41
C MET A 1 20.99 -7.58 -7.37
N LYS A 2 20.53 -6.42 -7.83
CA LYS A 2 20.10 -5.28 -7.01
C LYS A 2 18.64 -5.02 -7.37
N ASN A 3 17.79 -4.71 -6.39
CA ASN A 3 16.40 -4.24 -6.52
C ASN A 3 15.28 -5.31 -6.59
N TYR A 4 15.35 -6.43 -5.86
CA TYR A 4 14.30 -7.45 -5.95
C TYR A 4 13.26 -7.45 -4.82
N PHE A 5 13.54 -6.89 -3.65
CA PHE A 5 12.58 -7.00 -2.53
C PHE A 5 11.58 -5.86 -2.42
N LEU A 6 11.98 -4.62 -2.78
CA LEU A 6 11.00 -3.56 -3.04
C LEU A 6 10.09 -3.96 -4.20
N LYS A 7 10.61 -4.76 -5.15
CA LYS A 7 9.84 -5.39 -6.20
C LYS A 7 8.90 -6.48 -5.70
N ILE A 8 9.03 -7.12 -4.55
CA ILE A 8 8.09 -8.22 -4.19
C ILE A 8 6.77 -7.65 -3.68
N PHE A 9 6.77 -6.64 -2.81
CA PHE A 9 5.54 -5.94 -2.41
C PHE A 9 4.98 -5.08 -3.55
N PHE A 10 5.86 -4.46 -4.34
CA PHE A 10 5.49 -3.71 -5.54
C PHE A 10 5.05 -4.62 -6.69
N ILE A 11 5.55 -5.85 -6.86
CA ILE A 11 5.03 -6.83 -7.82
C ILE A 11 3.73 -7.39 -7.28
N LEU A 12 3.56 -7.65 -5.98
CA LEU A 12 2.27 -8.08 -5.43
C LEU A 12 1.20 -7.03 -5.73
N VAL A 13 1.46 -5.76 -5.41
CA VAL A 13 0.53 -4.65 -5.66
C VAL A 13 0.44 -4.28 -7.15
N CYS A 14 1.53 -4.13 -7.90
CA CYS A 14 1.51 -3.78 -9.32
C CYS A 14 1.10 -4.93 -10.26
N THR A 15 1.24 -6.20 -9.85
CA THR A 15 0.57 -7.31 -10.55
C THR A 15 -0.93 -7.21 -10.27
N LEU A 16 -1.38 -7.00 -9.03
CA LEU A 16 -2.79 -6.81 -8.70
C LEU A 16 -3.48 -5.67 -9.48
N ILE A 17 -2.84 -4.53 -9.69
CA ILE A 17 -3.40 -3.40 -10.48
C ILE A 17 -2.95 -3.37 -11.93
N GLY A 18 -2.14 -4.35 -12.37
CA GLY A 18 -1.68 -4.41 -13.73
C GLY A 18 -1.00 -3.13 -14.21
N CYS A 19 -0.09 -2.55 -13.42
CA CYS A 19 0.72 -1.42 -13.85
C CYS A 19 1.52 -1.81 -15.10
N ASP A 20 1.26 -1.11 -16.18
CA ASP A 20 2.11 -1.12 -17.36
C ASP A 20 3.38 -0.33 -17.03
N PHE A 21 4.52 -1.03 -16.92
CA PHE A 21 5.84 -0.40 -16.73
C PHE A 21 6.29 0.42 -17.97
N SER A 22 5.46 0.50 -19.02
CA SER A 22 5.77 1.22 -20.26
C SER A 22 5.39 2.71 -20.24
N THR A 23 4.77 3.25 -19.19
CA THR A 23 4.36 4.67 -19.17
C THR A 23 5.24 5.52 -18.24
N PRO A 24 6.11 6.40 -18.75
CA PRO A 24 6.92 7.28 -17.94
C PRO A 24 6.14 8.56 -17.62
N LYS A 25 5.30 8.57 -16.59
CA LYS A 25 4.85 9.82 -15.95
C LYS A 25 4.61 9.62 -14.46
N GLY A 26 5.60 10.05 -13.67
CA GLY A 26 5.51 10.21 -12.22
C GLY A 26 5.87 8.95 -11.46
N ASN A 27 6.99 8.97 -10.75
CA ASN A 27 7.17 8.10 -9.60
C ASN A 27 6.08 8.49 -8.58
N LEU A 28 4.91 7.84 -8.67
CA LEU A 28 3.75 8.06 -7.79
C LEU A 28 4.04 7.72 -6.32
N ILE A 29 5.19 7.09 -6.09
CA ILE A 29 5.72 6.80 -4.77
C ILE A 29 7.07 7.49 -4.70
N ALA A 30 7.21 8.45 -3.78
CA ALA A 30 8.51 9.03 -3.47
C ALA A 30 9.45 7.89 -3.05
N PRO A 31 10.71 7.85 -3.53
CA PRO A 31 11.67 6.85 -3.09
C PRO A 31 11.71 6.88 -1.57
N ILE A 32 11.53 5.71 -0.94
CA ILE A 32 11.62 5.61 0.51
C ILE A 32 13.12 5.76 0.79
N SER A 33 13.54 6.98 1.12
CA SER A 33 14.90 7.23 1.55
C SER A 33 15.25 6.24 2.66
N ASN A 34 16.49 5.75 2.68
CA ASN A 34 17.05 5.03 3.82
C ASN A 34 17.14 6.00 5.02
N THR A 35 15.99 6.38 5.58
CA THR A 35 15.93 7.19 6.77
C THR A 35 16.16 6.28 7.96
N GLU A 36 17.19 6.59 8.76
CA GLU A 36 17.42 5.94 10.07
C GLU A 36 16.29 6.20 11.07
N VAL A 37 15.34 7.08 10.72
CA VAL A 37 14.18 7.44 11.53
C VAL A 37 13.13 6.33 11.42
N ARG A 38 13.00 5.53 12.48
CA ARG A 38 11.82 4.67 12.69
C ARG A 38 10.67 5.55 13.16
N TYR A 39 9.58 5.50 12.42
CA TYR A 39 8.31 6.05 12.87
C TYR A 39 7.71 5.14 13.96
N PRO A 40 6.96 5.70 14.94
CA PRO A 40 6.22 4.88 15.89
C PRO A 40 5.16 4.03 15.16
N ALA A 41 4.57 3.04 15.83
CA ALA A 41 3.44 2.29 15.25
C ALA A 41 2.31 3.25 14.81
N LEU A 42 1.71 2.98 13.66
CA LEU A 42 0.62 3.80 13.15
C LEU A 42 -0.64 3.52 13.99
N VAL A 43 -1.11 4.51 14.73
CA VAL A 43 -2.33 4.39 15.52
C VAL A 43 -3.50 4.96 14.73
N ILE A 44 -4.38 4.09 14.24
CA ILE A 44 -5.68 4.51 13.70
C ILE A 44 -6.57 4.89 14.88
N PRO A 45 -7.18 6.09 14.90
CA PRO A 45 -8.05 6.52 16.00
C PRO A 45 -9.21 5.56 16.26
N GLU A 46 -9.57 5.39 17.53
CA GLU A 46 -10.74 4.61 17.90
C GLU A 46 -12.01 5.23 17.30
N GLY A 47 -12.84 4.42 16.64
CA GLY A 47 -14.02 4.90 15.92
C GLY A 47 -13.73 5.54 14.56
N PHE A 48 -12.52 5.39 14.02
CA PHE A 48 -12.21 5.82 12.66
C PHE A 48 -13.21 5.24 11.65
N ALA A 49 -13.81 6.13 10.88
CA ALA A 49 -14.65 5.80 9.74
C ALA A 49 -14.22 6.68 8.56
N PRO A 50 -13.84 6.10 7.41
CA PRO A 50 -13.42 6.88 6.25
C PRO A 50 -14.59 7.71 5.70
N SER A 51 -14.27 8.86 5.13
CA SER A 51 -15.26 9.70 4.47
C SER A 51 -15.87 8.97 3.25
N PRO A 52 -17.13 9.24 2.87
CA PRO A 52 -17.75 8.62 1.70
C PRO A 52 -16.91 8.78 0.43
N MET A 53 -16.97 7.78 -0.45
CA MET A 53 -16.30 7.85 -1.74
C MET A 53 -16.97 8.88 -2.65
N ILE A 54 -16.17 9.70 -3.33
CA ILE A 54 -16.67 10.61 -4.36
C ILE A 54 -16.84 9.88 -5.69
N ALA A 55 -17.56 10.51 -6.63
CA ALA A 55 -17.86 9.91 -7.94
C ALA A 55 -16.60 9.48 -8.71
N VAL A 56 -15.53 10.28 -8.66
CA VAL A 56 -14.27 9.97 -9.36
C VAL A 56 -13.57 8.73 -8.77
N GLU A 57 -13.62 8.55 -7.45
CA GLU A 57 -13.08 7.35 -6.79
C GLU A 57 -13.89 6.11 -7.17
N SER A 58 -15.22 6.25 -7.25
CA SER A 58 -16.10 5.15 -7.69
C SER A 58 -15.80 4.73 -9.14
N GLN A 59 -15.56 5.70 -10.03
CA GLN A 59 -15.15 5.42 -11.41
C GLN A 59 -13.78 4.74 -11.47
N LYS A 60 -12.83 5.19 -10.65
CA LYS A 60 -11.50 4.57 -10.56
C LYS A 60 -11.61 3.11 -10.12
N ILE A 61 -12.40 2.82 -9.09
CA ILE A 61 -12.65 1.44 -8.63
C ILE A 61 -13.23 0.58 -9.75
N GLU A 62 -14.24 1.08 -10.48
CA GLU A 62 -14.83 0.33 -11.59
C GLU A 62 -13.82 0.09 -12.72
N SER A 63 -12.96 1.07 -13.02
CA SER A 63 -11.87 0.88 -13.99
C SER A 63 -10.85 -0.18 -13.53
N THR A 64 -10.49 -0.16 -12.25
CA THR A 64 -9.57 -1.14 -11.64
C THR A 64 -10.17 -2.54 -11.64
N LYS A 65 -11.45 -2.68 -11.29
CA LYS A 65 -12.19 -3.93 -11.37
C LYS A 65 -12.16 -4.50 -12.78
N ASN A 66 -12.49 -3.70 -13.79
CA ASN A 66 -12.47 -4.15 -15.19
C ASN A 66 -11.07 -4.58 -15.64
N LEU A 67 -10.02 -3.90 -15.18
CA LEU A 67 -8.65 -4.28 -15.46
C LEU A 67 -8.27 -5.61 -14.82
N ILE A 68 -8.61 -5.80 -13.54
CA ILE A 68 -8.39 -7.05 -12.79
C ILE A 68 -9.09 -8.23 -13.46
N LEU A 69 -10.37 -8.05 -13.83
CA LEU A 69 -11.16 -9.07 -14.52
C LEU A 69 -10.54 -9.45 -15.87
N ARG A 70 -10.13 -8.45 -16.67
CA ARG A 70 -9.49 -8.70 -17.98
C ARG A 70 -8.17 -9.43 -17.88
N LYS A 71 -7.43 -9.24 -16.78
CA LYS A 71 -6.13 -9.88 -16.54
C LYS A 71 -6.24 -11.22 -15.81
N GLY A 72 -7.44 -11.65 -15.42
CA GLY A 72 -7.67 -12.91 -14.70
C GLY A 72 -7.20 -12.88 -13.24
N PHE A 73 -6.92 -11.70 -12.66
CA PHE A 73 -6.46 -11.61 -11.26
C PHE A 73 -7.57 -11.90 -10.24
N ASN A 74 -8.81 -12.05 -10.70
CA ASN A 74 -9.94 -12.49 -9.89
C ASN A 74 -10.14 -14.02 -9.89
N ASP A 75 -9.30 -14.76 -10.63
CA ASP A 75 -9.35 -16.22 -10.67
C ASP A 75 -8.95 -16.80 -9.30
N ASN A 76 -9.68 -17.83 -8.85
CA ASN A 76 -9.46 -18.41 -7.52
C ASN A 76 -8.02 -18.89 -7.31
N GLN A 77 -7.42 -19.53 -8.33
CA GLN A 77 -6.03 -20.00 -8.25
C GLN A 77 -5.04 -18.85 -8.05
N VAL A 78 -5.26 -17.73 -8.74
CA VAL A 78 -4.40 -16.55 -8.62
C VAL A 78 -4.53 -15.92 -7.23
N ILE A 79 -5.75 -15.82 -6.71
CA ILE A 79 -5.99 -15.30 -5.36
C ILE A 79 -5.37 -16.21 -4.28
N THR A 80 -5.44 -17.54 -4.46
CA THR A 80 -4.76 -18.49 -3.57
C THR A 80 -3.25 -18.27 -3.57
N ILE A 81 -2.63 -18.12 -4.75
CA ILE A 81 -1.19 -17.82 -4.86
C ILE A 81 -0.85 -16.52 -4.12
N GLN A 82 -1.67 -15.46 -4.26
CA GLN A 82 -1.44 -14.18 -3.57
C GLN A 82 -1.52 -14.30 -2.05
N LEU A 83 -2.44 -15.14 -1.53
CA LEU A 83 -2.54 -15.42 -0.10
C LEU A 83 -1.31 -16.21 0.40
N GLU A 84 -0.84 -17.20 -0.36
CA GLU A 84 0.39 -17.94 -0.05
C GLU A 84 1.63 -17.05 -0.09
N GLU A 85 1.71 -16.12 -1.05
CA GLU A 85 2.78 -15.13 -1.13
C GLU A 85 2.76 -14.17 0.07
N LEU A 86 1.58 -13.73 0.53
CA LEU A 86 1.46 -12.91 1.74
C LEU A 86 1.89 -13.67 2.99
N LYS A 87 1.54 -14.96 3.09
CA LYS A 87 1.98 -15.83 4.17
C LYS A 87 3.51 -15.96 4.19
N SER A 88 4.10 -16.29 3.04
CA SER A 88 5.55 -16.38 2.86
C SER A 88 6.26 -15.07 3.22
N LEU A 89 5.68 -13.93 2.84
CA LEU A 89 6.19 -12.61 3.21
C LEU A 89 6.14 -12.40 4.73
N ASN A 90 5.03 -12.73 5.38
CA ASN A 90 4.91 -12.57 6.83
C ASN A 90 5.93 -13.45 7.59
N GLU A 91 6.12 -14.69 7.14
CA GLU A 91 7.15 -15.60 7.67
C GLU A 91 8.57 -15.04 7.45
N PHE A 92 8.83 -14.46 6.27
CA PHE A 92 10.10 -13.80 5.98
C PHE A 92 10.42 -12.68 6.98
N PHE A 93 9.46 -11.80 7.28
CA PHE A 93 9.63 -10.71 8.24
C PHE A 93 9.82 -11.22 9.67
N ARG A 94 9.15 -12.31 10.05
CA ARG A 94 9.32 -12.94 11.38
C ARG A 94 10.70 -13.60 11.55
N ASN A 95 11.22 -14.22 10.50
CA ASN A 95 12.44 -15.03 10.58
C ASN A 95 13.73 -14.23 10.37
N ASN A 96 13.69 -13.08 9.68
CA ASN A 96 14.86 -12.25 9.42
C ASN A 96 15.09 -11.17 10.47
N THR A 97 15.42 -11.60 11.68
CA THR A 97 15.73 -10.74 12.83
C THR A 97 17.16 -10.20 12.84
N THR A 98 18.05 -10.70 11.96
CA THR A 98 19.46 -10.33 11.93
C THR A 98 19.86 -9.70 10.59
N SER A 99 20.83 -8.79 10.63
CA SER A 99 21.40 -8.14 9.43
C SER A 99 22.02 -9.14 8.45
N GLU A 100 22.39 -10.33 8.91
CA GLU A 100 22.99 -11.39 8.10
C GLU A 100 21.99 -12.15 7.22
N GLY A 101 20.74 -12.35 7.69
CA GLY A 101 19.67 -12.94 6.88
C GLY A 101 19.30 -12.06 5.67
N THR A 102 19.46 -10.75 5.81
CA THR A 102 19.16 -9.75 4.77
C THR A 102 20.33 -9.45 3.83
N LYS A 103 21.56 -9.92 4.12
CA LYS A 103 22.76 -9.66 3.29
C LYS A 103 22.60 -10.16 1.85
N PHE A 104 21.83 -11.23 1.64
CA PHE A 104 21.64 -11.85 0.32
C PHE A 104 20.55 -11.18 -0.54
N ILE A 105 19.81 -10.25 0.04
CA ILE A 105 18.57 -9.70 -0.51
C ILE A 105 18.75 -8.25 -0.99
N GLY A 106 19.76 -7.56 -0.46
CA GLY A 106 19.95 -6.13 -0.63
C GLY A 106 19.11 -5.33 0.38
N GLN A 107 19.39 -4.03 0.51
CA GLN A 107 18.60 -3.16 1.38
C GLN A 107 17.17 -3.04 0.81
N ILE A 108 16.18 -3.35 1.65
CA ILE A 108 14.78 -3.04 1.40
C ILE A 108 14.57 -1.61 1.90
N GLU A 109 14.16 -0.70 1.02
CA GLU A 109 13.96 0.70 1.39
C GLU A 109 12.92 0.82 2.52
N GLY A 110 13.27 1.56 3.58
CA GLY A 110 12.42 1.74 4.77
C GLY A 110 12.37 0.55 5.74
N TYR A 111 12.93 -0.60 5.37
CA TYR A 111 13.01 -1.76 6.26
C TYR A 111 14.29 -1.70 7.09
N SER A 112 14.17 -2.12 8.35
CA SER A 112 15.31 -2.37 9.22
C SER A 112 15.22 -3.77 9.82
N PRO A 113 16.35 -4.49 10.02
CA PRO A 113 16.31 -5.83 10.58
C PRO A 113 15.51 -5.91 11.88
N GLY A 114 14.72 -6.98 12.03
CA GLY A 114 13.85 -7.20 13.18
C GLY A 114 12.52 -6.45 13.14
N MET A 115 12.22 -5.72 12.06
CA MET A 115 10.91 -5.14 11.81
C MET A 115 9.92 -6.21 11.33
N THR A 116 8.71 -6.19 11.84
CA THR A 116 7.58 -7.02 11.37
C THR A 116 6.97 -6.43 10.09
N LEU A 117 6.20 -7.24 9.35
CA LEU A 117 5.47 -6.77 8.18
C LEU A 117 4.55 -5.60 8.52
N GLU A 118 3.94 -5.64 9.70
CA GLU A 118 3.05 -4.60 10.18
C GLU A 118 3.77 -3.27 10.43
N GLU A 119 4.90 -3.30 11.14
CA GLU A 119 5.73 -2.11 11.40
C GLU A 119 6.28 -1.51 10.10
N TYR A 120 6.62 -2.36 9.11
CA TYR A 120 7.06 -1.89 7.80
C TYR A 120 5.96 -1.14 7.06
N ILE A 121 4.73 -1.63 7.12
CA ILE A 121 3.57 -0.99 6.49
C ILE A 121 3.26 0.34 7.20
N ASP A 122 3.33 0.38 8.53
CA ASP A 122 3.18 1.60 9.31
C ASP A 122 4.21 2.65 8.92
N GLN A 123 5.47 2.26 8.82
CA GLN A 123 6.55 3.13 8.40
C GLN A 123 6.33 3.65 6.98
N THR A 124 5.93 2.78 6.05
CA THR A 124 5.64 3.16 4.66
C THR A 124 4.52 4.19 4.58
N ILE A 125 3.44 4.00 5.34
CA ILE A 125 2.30 4.91 5.35
C ILE A 125 2.69 6.25 5.96
N GLN A 126 3.41 6.26 7.08
CA GLN A 126 3.83 7.52 7.72
C GLN A 126 4.81 8.31 6.86
N ILE A 127 5.77 7.65 6.21
CA ILE A 127 6.66 8.30 5.25
C ILE A 127 5.86 8.89 4.08
N THR A 128 4.84 8.17 3.60
CA THR A 128 3.98 8.66 2.52
C THR A 128 3.20 9.90 2.95
N ILE A 129 2.66 9.93 4.18
CA ILE A 129 1.98 11.11 4.74
C ILE A 129 2.93 12.31 4.84
N GLU A 130 4.14 12.11 5.37
CA GLU A 130 5.12 13.20 5.48
C GLU A 130 5.57 13.73 4.11
N ASN A 131 5.82 12.83 3.15
CA ASN A 131 6.19 13.21 1.78
C ASN A 131 5.05 13.93 1.06
N ALA A 132 3.80 13.50 1.26
CA ALA A 132 2.61 14.10 0.65
C ALA A 132 2.49 15.61 0.93
N LYS A 133 2.94 16.08 2.11
CA LYS A 133 2.94 17.51 2.45
C LYS A 133 3.75 18.37 1.49
N ASN A 134 4.76 17.81 0.84
CA ASN A 134 5.65 18.52 -0.08
C ASN A 134 5.23 18.41 -1.56
N HIS A 135 4.23 17.58 -1.87
CA HIS A 135 3.79 17.37 -3.25
C HIS A 135 2.69 18.38 -3.68
N PRO A 136 2.55 18.62 -4.99
CA PRO A 136 1.49 19.49 -5.53
C PRO A 136 0.10 18.83 -5.41
N ILE A 137 -0.96 19.64 -5.37
CA ILE A 137 -2.35 19.16 -5.19
C ILE A 137 -2.74 18.13 -6.25
N GLU A 138 -2.36 18.33 -7.52
CA GLU A 138 -2.70 17.38 -8.60
C GLU A 138 -2.10 15.99 -8.37
N PHE A 139 -0.86 15.91 -7.89
CA PHE A 139 -0.25 14.63 -7.51
C PHE A 139 -1.01 13.96 -6.36
N LEU A 140 -1.46 14.75 -5.38
CA LEU A 140 -2.21 14.23 -4.24
C LEU A 140 -3.60 13.71 -4.62
N LYS A 141 -4.25 14.34 -5.62
CA LYS A 141 -5.50 13.84 -6.19
C LYS A 141 -5.29 12.49 -6.86
N ASP A 142 -4.22 12.32 -7.64
CA ASP A 142 -3.88 11.03 -8.25
C ASP A 142 -3.54 9.97 -7.21
N LEU A 143 -2.73 10.31 -6.20
CA LEU A 143 -2.40 9.41 -5.10
C LEU A 143 -3.65 8.94 -4.35
N ARG A 144 -4.61 9.84 -4.09
CA ARG A 144 -5.91 9.49 -3.49
C ARG A 144 -6.65 8.44 -4.33
N LEU A 145 -6.62 8.55 -5.65
CA LEU A 145 -7.25 7.59 -6.57
C LEU A 145 -6.52 6.24 -6.59
N GLU A 146 -5.18 6.24 -6.51
CA GLU A 146 -4.42 4.99 -6.43
C GLU A 146 -4.66 4.26 -5.10
N ILE A 147 -4.74 4.98 -3.98
CA ILE A 147 -5.04 4.38 -2.68
C ILE A 147 -6.37 3.63 -2.70
N VAL A 148 -7.43 4.19 -3.30
CA VAL A 148 -8.73 3.48 -3.37
C VAL A 148 -8.66 2.24 -4.27
N SER A 149 -7.83 2.25 -5.31
CA SER A 149 -7.56 1.06 -6.13
C SER A 149 -6.85 -0.03 -5.34
N TRP A 150 -5.88 0.33 -4.50
CA TRP A 150 -5.18 -0.63 -3.61
C TRP A 150 -6.12 -1.24 -2.59
N VAL A 151 -6.94 -0.41 -1.92
CA VAL A 151 -7.96 -0.87 -0.98
C VAL A 151 -8.92 -1.83 -1.68
N PHE A 152 -9.40 -1.50 -2.87
CA PHE A 152 -10.28 -2.38 -3.64
C PHE A 152 -9.62 -3.74 -3.94
N ALA A 153 -8.36 -3.75 -4.40
CA ALA A 153 -7.64 -4.99 -4.69
C ALA A 153 -7.48 -5.86 -3.44
N LEU A 154 -7.13 -5.25 -2.29
CA LEU A 154 -7.03 -5.95 -1.01
C LEU A 154 -8.38 -6.55 -0.58
N GLN A 155 -9.48 -5.80 -0.74
CA GLN A 155 -10.82 -6.31 -0.42
C GLN A 155 -11.25 -7.46 -1.35
N LEU A 156 -10.82 -7.44 -2.61
CA LEU A 156 -11.07 -8.55 -3.53
C LEU A 156 -10.38 -9.83 -3.07
N ILE A 157 -9.12 -9.77 -2.68
CA ILE A 157 -8.39 -10.92 -2.13
C ILE A 157 -9.09 -11.40 -0.84
N LYS A 158 -9.43 -10.46 0.05
CA LYS A 158 -10.14 -10.74 1.30
C LYS A 158 -11.50 -11.43 1.08
N SER A 159 -12.17 -11.17 -0.04
CA SER A 159 -13.47 -11.79 -0.33
C SER A 159 -13.39 -13.31 -0.55
N ARG A 160 -12.19 -13.86 -0.73
CA ARG A 160 -11.93 -15.30 -0.96
C ARG A 160 -11.33 -16.02 0.24
N CYS A 161 -11.28 -15.37 1.39
CA CYS A 161 -10.76 -15.95 2.61
C CYS A 161 -11.53 -17.21 3.02
N ASP A 162 -10.78 -18.20 3.48
CA ASP A 162 -11.28 -19.42 4.10
C ASP A 162 -10.69 -19.60 5.51
N VAL A 163 -11.01 -20.73 6.14
CA VAL A 163 -10.52 -21.05 7.49
C VAL A 163 -8.99 -21.15 7.53
N ASN A 164 -8.37 -21.64 6.45
CA ASN A 164 -6.92 -21.88 6.38
C ASN A 164 -6.10 -20.61 6.13
N THR A 165 -6.75 -19.54 5.67
CA THR A 165 -6.12 -18.24 5.31
C THR A 165 -6.54 -17.11 6.26
N SER A 166 -7.12 -17.45 7.41
CA SER A 166 -7.75 -16.48 8.31
C SER A 166 -6.77 -15.45 8.90
N GLU A 167 -5.49 -15.79 9.08
CA GLU A 167 -4.46 -14.86 9.58
C GLU A 167 -4.05 -13.85 8.50
N GLU A 168 -3.81 -14.33 7.29
CA GLU A 168 -3.50 -13.51 6.11
C GLU A 168 -4.64 -12.53 5.82
N CYS A 169 -5.87 -13.00 5.98
CA CYS A 169 -7.06 -12.18 5.78
C CYS A 169 -7.27 -11.11 6.85
N LYS A 170 -6.89 -11.39 8.10
CA LYS A 170 -6.82 -10.36 9.14
C LYS A 170 -5.75 -9.33 8.79
N ALA A 171 -4.58 -9.76 8.33
CA ALA A 171 -3.53 -8.85 7.88
C ALA A 171 -4.01 -7.97 6.71
N ILE A 172 -4.65 -8.55 5.68
CA ILE A 172 -5.23 -7.80 4.55
C ILE A 172 -6.26 -6.77 5.03
N SER A 173 -7.10 -7.14 6.02
CA SER A 173 -8.07 -6.21 6.60
C SER A 173 -7.36 -5.03 7.26
N ASN A 174 -6.39 -5.31 8.14
CA ASN A 174 -5.64 -4.26 8.84
C ASN A 174 -4.91 -3.34 7.84
N ILE A 175 -4.28 -3.91 6.80
CA ILE A 175 -3.59 -3.15 5.76
C ILE A 175 -4.58 -2.27 4.99
N SER A 176 -5.77 -2.78 4.68
CA SER A 176 -6.83 -2.00 4.03
C SER A 176 -7.25 -0.81 4.87
N ASP A 177 -7.43 -0.99 6.18
CA ASP A 177 -7.80 0.08 7.10
C ASP A 177 -6.71 1.15 7.19
N LYS A 178 -5.44 0.74 7.20
CA LYS A 178 -4.30 1.68 7.19
C LYS A 178 -4.20 2.47 5.87
N TYR A 179 -4.51 1.85 4.73
CA TYR A 179 -4.61 2.60 3.46
C TYR A 179 -5.82 3.54 3.42
N LEU A 180 -6.95 3.16 4.00
CA LEU A 180 -8.09 4.07 4.16
C LEU A 180 -7.74 5.26 5.06
N PHE A 181 -6.96 5.04 6.12
CA PHE A 181 -6.41 6.13 6.94
C PHE A 181 -5.50 7.05 6.10
N LEU A 182 -4.58 6.50 5.31
CA LEU A 182 -3.73 7.27 4.40
C LEU A 182 -4.56 8.14 3.43
N ARG A 183 -5.66 7.61 2.88
CA ARG A 183 -6.58 8.37 2.03
C ARG A 183 -7.11 9.61 2.75
N GLU A 184 -7.57 9.46 4.00
CA GLU A 184 -8.09 10.60 4.78
C GLU A 184 -7.01 11.65 5.07
N GLU A 185 -5.79 11.23 5.38
CA GLU A 185 -4.66 12.15 5.57
C GLU A 185 -4.34 12.92 4.27
N VAL A 186 -4.35 12.25 3.12
CA VAL A 186 -4.18 12.92 1.82
C VAL A 186 -5.31 13.93 1.56
N ILE A 187 -6.56 13.61 1.90
CA ILE A 187 -7.71 14.54 1.79
C ILE A 187 -7.50 15.78 2.66
N LYS A 188 -7.03 15.61 3.91
CA LYS A 188 -6.71 16.72 4.81
C LYS A 188 -5.64 17.63 4.22
N ILE A 189 -4.52 17.06 3.75
CA ILE A 189 -3.41 17.80 3.13
C ILE A 189 -3.89 18.57 1.89
N ILE A 190 -4.70 17.96 1.02
CA ILE A 190 -5.28 18.65 -0.15
C ILE A 190 -6.13 19.83 0.30
N THR A 191 -6.97 19.63 1.33
CA THR A 191 -7.88 20.66 1.85
C THR A 191 -7.11 21.85 2.42
N GLU A 192 -6.07 21.58 3.21
CA GLU A 192 -5.20 22.62 3.79
C GLU A 192 -4.45 23.41 2.72
N LYS A 193 -3.84 22.71 1.75
CA LYS A 193 -3.17 23.36 0.62
C LYS A 193 -4.12 24.22 -0.22
N SER A 194 -5.32 23.69 -0.50
CA SER A 194 -6.32 24.41 -1.29
C SER A 194 -6.76 25.71 -0.59
N LYS A 195 -6.92 25.70 0.74
CA LYS A 195 -7.23 26.90 1.53
C LYS A 195 -6.11 27.94 1.47
N ALA A 196 -4.87 27.49 1.59
CA ALA A 196 -3.70 28.37 1.49
C ALA A 196 -3.58 29.03 0.10
N GLU A 197 -3.89 28.32 -0.99
CA GLU A 197 -3.85 28.85 -2.36
C GLU A 197 -4.93 29.92 -2.62
N ILE A 198 -6.11 29.80 -1.98
CA ILE A 198 -7.22 30.75 -2.12
C ILE A 198 -7.25 31.84 -1.04
N GLY A 199 -6.25 31.86 -0.14
CA GLY A 199 -6.10 32.87 0.90
C GLY A 199 -7.15 32.82 2.03
N LEU A 200 -7.66 31.62 2.34
CA LEU A 200 -8.64 31.36 3.42
C LEU A 200 -8.02 30.68 4.64
#